data_AF-A0A2A3MCH0-F1
#
_entry.id   AF-A0A2A3MCH0-F1
#
_cell.length_a   1.000
_cell.length_b   1.000
_cell.length_c   1.000
_cell.angle_alpha   90.00
_cell.angle_beta   90.00
_cell.angle_gamma   90.00
#
_symmetry.space_group_name_H-M   'P 1'
#
loop_
_entity.id
_entity.type
_entity.pdbx_description
1 polymer ?
#
loop_
_entity_poly.entity_id
_entity_poly.type
_entity_poly.pdbx_seq_one_letter_code
_entity_poly.pdbx_strand_id
1 'polypeptide(L)'
;MVLNGVGGNTIEEAKATLSYAEVLAWVAYRDKHGSLNLARRQELSAAIVAMQVNRTGGGKAELQDFMPHHVRPGNALEQAMAEWV
;
A
#
# COMPACT_ATOMS: atom_id res chain seq x y z
N MET A 1 9.67 -5.37 -8.67
CA MET A 1 11.11 -5.14 -8.41
C MET A 1 11.45 -3.65 -8.49
N VAL A 2 11.19 -2.99 -9.63
CA VAL A 2 11.61 -1.60 -9.87
C VAL A 2 11.15 -0.57 -8.82
N LEU A 3 9.89 -0.65 -8.37
CA LEU A 3 9.34 0.33 -7.41
C LEU A 3 9.81 0.15 -5.97
N ASN A 4 10.53 -0.92 -5.64
CA ASN A 4 11.05 -1.19 -4.28
C ASN A 4 12.58 -1.29 -4.24
N GLY A 5 13.29 -0.73 -5.23
CA GLY A 5 14.75 -0.60 -5.19
C GLY A 5 15.55 -1.90 -5.24
N VAL A 6 14.93 -3.02 -5.62
CA VAL A 6 15.62 -4.31 -5.80
C VAL A 6 15.58 -4.65 -7.29
N GLY A 7 16.75 -4.61 -7.95
CA GLY A 7 16.94 -4.96 -9.37
C GLY A 7 16.91 -3.74 -10.30
N GLY A 8 18.07 -3.44 -10.90
CA GLY A 8 18.45 -2.19 -11.56
C GLY A 8 17.81 -1.85 -12.91
N ASN A 9 16.56 -2.23 -13.18
CA ASN A 9 15.86 -1.81 -14.40
C ASN A 9 14.83 -0.72 -14.07
N THR A 10 14.66 0.26 -14.96
CA THR A 10 13.59 1.27 -14.84
C THR A 10 12.21 0.65 -15.07
N ILE A 11 11.10 1.35 -14.74
CA ILE A 11 9.75 0.78 -14.87
C ILE A 11 9.45 0.48 -16.34
N GLU A 12 9.90 1.39 -17.22
CA GLU A 12 9.75 1.26 -18.67
C GLU A 12 10.53 0.06 -19.19
N GLU A 13 11.78 -0.10 -18.79
CA GLU A 13 12.61 -1.22 -19.19
C GLU A 13 12.06 -2.55 -18.67
N ALA A 14 11.58 -2.61 -17.42
CA ALA A 14 10.92 -3.79 -16.89
C ALA A 14 9.67 -4.15 -17.68
N LYS A 15 8.85 -3.16 -18.08
CA LYS A 15 7.68 -3.40 -18.94
C LYS A 15 8.06 -3.90 -20.33
N ALA A 16 9.18 -3.43 -20.88
CA ALA A 16 9.67 -3.84 -22.20
C ALA A 16 10.31 -5.22 -22.21
N THR A 17 10.84 -5.69 -21.07
CA THR A 17 11.68 -6.90 -20.99
C THR A 17 11.04 -8.07 -20.26
N LEU A 18 10.05 -7.85 -19.38
CA LEU A 18 9.37 -8.92 -18.66
C LEU A 18 8.57 -9.81 -19.61
N SER A 19 8.91 -11.11 -19.62
CA SER A 19 8.13 -12.10 -20.33
C SER A 19 6.81 -12.40 -19.61
N TYR A 20 5.82 -12.92 -20.35
CA TYR A 20 4.54 -13.32 -19.78
C TYR A 20 4.68 -14.40 -18.69
N ALA A 21 5.57 -15.38 -18.90
CA ALA A 21 5.82 -16.44 -17.93
C ALA A 21 6.38 -15.89 -16.60
N GLU A 22 7.29 -14.92 -16.65
CA GLU A 22 7.83 -14.26 -15.46
C GLU A 22 6.75 -13.45 -14.74
N VAL A 23 5.86 -12.77 -15.47
CA VAL A 23 4.72 -12.07 -14.86
C VAL A 23 3.84 -13.06 -14.09
N LEU A 24 3.51 -14.21 -14.67
CA LEU A 24 2.74 -15.25 -13.98
C LEU A 24 3.44 -15.77 -12.72
N ALA A 25 4.77 -15.97 -12.78
CA ALA A 25 5.55 -16.37 -11.62
C ALA A 25 5.51 -15.31 -10.51
N TRP A 26 5.60 -14.02 -10.86
CA TRP A 26 5.48 -12.92 -9.91
C TRP A 26 4.07 -12.80 -9.33
N VAL A 27 3.02 -13.08 -10.11
CA VAL A 27 1.64 -13.16 -9.60
C VAL A 27 1.52 -14.28 -8.57
N ALA A 28 1.97 -15.49 -8.89
CA ALA A 28 1.95 -16.61 -7.95
C ALA A 28 2.77 -16.32 -6.67
N TYR A 29 3.93 -15.67 -6.83
CA TYR A 29 4.73 -15.23 -5.69
C TYR A 29 3.97 -14.23 -4.82
N ARG A 30 3.37 -13.19 -5.42
CA ARG A 30 2.59 -12.18 -4.70
C ARG A 30 1.40 -12.80 -3.99
N ASP A 31 0.69 -13.72 -4.62
CA ASP A 31 -0.50 -14.33 -4.02
C ASP A 31 -0.11 -15.21 -2.82
N LYS A 32 1.07 -15.85 -2.86
CA LYS A 32 1.63 -16.64 -1.76
C LYS A 32 2.23 -15.80 -0.62
N HIS A 33 2.91 -14.70 -0.94
CA HIS A 33 3.75 -13.96 0.01
C HIS A 33 3.25 -12.55 0.34
N GLY A 34 2.18 -12.11 -0.32
CA GLY A 34 1.62 -10.77 -0.22
C GLY A 34 2.28 -9.76 -1.16
N SER A 35 1.96 -8.48 -0.95
CA SER A 35 2.43 -7.38 -1.78
C SER A 35 3.96 -7.37 -1.96
N LEU A 36 4.40 -7.07 -3.18
CA LEU A 36 5.81 -6.84 -3.50
C LEU A 36 6.36 -5.54 -2.87
N ASN A 37 5.48 -4.65 -2.39
CA ASN A 37 5.85 -3.41 -1.71
C ASN A 37 6.07 -3.65 -0.21
N LEU A 38 7.33 -3.95 0.13
CA LEU A 38 7.76 -4.20 1.51
C LEU A 38 7.59 -2.98 2.41
N ALA A 39 7.88 -1.77 1.91
CA ALA A 39 7.71 -0.54 2.67
C ALA A 39 6.24 -0.32 3.09
N ARG A 40 5.30 -0.55 2.17
CA ARG A 40 3.86 -0.50 2.47
C ARG A 40 3.45 -1.55 3.51
N ARG A 41 4.04 -2.75 3.47
CA ARG A 41 3.79 -3.78 4.49
C ARG A 41 4.33 -3.38 5.86
N GLN A 42 5.49 -2.73 5.89
CA GLN A 42 6.10 -2.22 7.12
C GLN A 42 5.27 -1.07 7.72
N GLU A 43 4.80 -0.15 6.87
CA GLU A 43 3.91 0.95 7.27
C GLU A 43 2.63 0.39 7.91
N LEU A 44 1.96 -0.57 7.26
CA LEU A 44 0.76 -1.22 7.82
C LEU A 44 1.06 -1.89 9.18
N SER A 45 2.17 -2.61 9.28
CA SER A 45 2.56 -3.28 10.53
C SER A 45 2.78 -2.28 11.67
N ALA A 46 3.48 -1.18 11.38
CA ALA A 46 3.73 -0.11 12.35
C ALA A 46 2.43 0.61 12.75
N ALA A 47 1.53 0.87 11.80
CA ALA A 47 0.23 1.48 12.06
C ALA A 47 -0.65 0.62 12.97
N ILE A 48 -0.65 -0.71 12.78
CA ILE A 48 -1.37 -1.63 13.67
C ILE A 48 -0.84 -1.50 15.10
N VAL A 49 0.48 -1.52 15.29
CA VAL A 49 1.10 -1.37 16.63
C VAL A 49 0.75 -0.01 17.25
N ALA A 50 0.90 1.08 16.50
CA ALA A 50 0.59 2.43 16.97
C ALA A 50 -0.88 2.57 17.38
N MET A 51 -1.81 2.00 16.61
CA MET A 51 -3.24 1.99 16.92
C MET A 51 -3.53 1.20 18.21
N GLN A 52 -2.90 0.04 18.43
CA GLN A 52 -3.08 -0.72 19.67
C GLN A 52 -2.59 0.06 20.90
N VAL A 53 -1.43 0.74 20.78
CA VAL A 53 -0.91 1.62 21.82
C VAL A 53 -1.87 2.79 22.08
N ASN A 54 -2.38 3.43 21.02
CA ASN A 54 -3.36 4.52 21.13
C ASN A 54 -4.62 4.08 21.88
N ARG A 55 -5.19 2.93 21.52
CA ARG A 55 -6.38 2.35 22.16
C ARG A 55 -6.13 2.01 23.64
N THR A 56 -4.94 1.52 23.96
CA THR A 56 -4.56 1.23 25.36
C THR A 56 -4.54 2.50 26.21
N GLY A 57 -4.20 3.65 25.62
CA GLY A 57 -4.29 4.97 26.25
C GLY A 57 -5.69 5.62 26.22
N GLY A 58 -6.73 4.90 25.80
CA GLY A 58 -8.09 5.44 25.65
C GLY A 58 -8.31 6.29 24.40
N GLY A 59 -7.36 6.30 23.48
CA GLY A 59 -7.46 6.99 22.19
C GLY A 59 -8.48 6.32 21.26
N LYS A 60 -8.99 7.12 20.31
CA LYS A 60 -10.01 6.73 19.32
C LYS A 60 -9.51 6.89 17.88
N ALA A 61 -8.19 6.95 17.69
CA ALA A 61 -7.63 7.06 16.35
C ALA A 61 -7.88 5.77 15.57
N GLU A 62 -8.19 5.93 14.29
CA GLU A 62 -8.38 4.85 13.35
C GLU A 62 -7.05 4.48 12.69
N LEU A 63 -6.98 3.27 12.12
CA LEU A 63 -5.75 2.75 11.53
C LEU A 63 -5.14 3.73 10.50
N GLN A 64 -5.97 4.40 9.71
CA GLN A 64 -5.53 5.33 8.67
C GLN A 64 -4.90 6.61 9.23
N ASP A 65 -5.17 6.98 10.48
CA ASP A 65 -4.49 8.10 11.14
C ASP A 65 -2.98 7.85 11.31
N PHE A 66 -2.56 6.58 11.27
CA PHE A 66 -1.16 6.16 11.38
C PHE A 66 -0.57 5.71 10.04
N MET A 67 -1.27 5.90 8.92
CA MET A 67 -0.84 5.51 7.59
C MET A 67 -0.88 6.72 6.62
N PRO A 68 0.11 7.63 6.69
CA PRO A 68 0.08 8.91 5.97
C PRO A 68 0.05 8.76 4.45
N HIS A 69 0.54 7.64 3.90
CA HIS A 69 0.55 7.38 2.47
C HIS A 69 -0.62 6.50 2.00
N HIS A 70 -1.57 6.16 2.88
CA HIS A 70 -2.80 5.51 2.49
C HIS A 70 -3.87 6.55 2.16
N VAL A 71 -4.55 6.35 1.03
CA VAL A 71 -5.77 7.09 0.73
C VAL A 71 -6.80 6.69 1.77
N ARG A 72 -7.30 7.66 2.54
CA ARG A 72 -8.39 7.42 3.48
C ARG A 72 -9.61 7.00 2.66
N PRO A 73 -10.19 5.81 2.89
CA PRO A 73 -11.48 5.48 2.31
C PRO A 73 -12.52 6.32 3.05
N GLY A 74 -12.88 7.46 2.45
CA GLY A 74 -13.88 8.39 2.98
C GLY A 74 -14.42 9.26 1.86
N ASN A 75 -15.75 9.23 1.72
CA ASN A 75 -16.66 10.23 1.14
C ASN A 75 -16.26 10.99 -0.13
N ALA A 76 -15.27 10.59 -0.92
CA ALA A 76 -14.84 11.36 -2.11
C ALA A 76 -16.01 11.74 -3.04
N LEU A 77 -17.01 10.86 -3.17
CA LEU A 77 -18.25 11.16 -3.90
C LEU A 77 -19.18 12.11 -3.12
N GLU A 78 -19.50 11.82 -1.86
CA GLU A 78 -20.43 12.63 -1.05
C GLU A 78 -19.86 14.02 -0.75
N GLN A 79 -18.55 14.14 -0.60
CA GLN A 79 -17.80 15.38 -0.44
C GLN A 79 -17.72 16.15 -1.75
N ALA A 80 -17.43 15.50 -2.88
CA ALA A 80 -17.48 16.14 -4.19
C ALA A 80 -18.90 16.64 -4.54
N MET A 81 -19.95 15.92 -4.12
CA MET A 81 -21.34 16.36 -4.28
C MET A 81 -21.68 17.58 -3.41
N ALA A 82 -21.10 17.69 -2.20
CA ALA A 82 -21.32 18.83 -1.31
C ALA A 82 -20.56 20.09 -1.75
N GLU A 83 -19.38 19.94 -2.36
CA GLU A 83 -18.53 21.04 -2.84
C GLU A 83 -18.96 21.61 -4.21
N TRP A 84 -19.87 20.94 -4.92
CA TRP A 84 -20.36 21.34 -6.26
C TRP A 84 -21.43 22.45 -6.24
N VAL A 85 -21.89 22.89 -5.06
CA VAL A 85 -22.95 23.93 -4.92
C VAL A 85 -22.42 25.32 -5.25
#